data_AF-A0A8X6Y0T2-F1
#
_entry.id   AF-A0A8X6Y0T2-F1
#
_cell.length_a   1.000
_cell.length_b   1.000
_cell.length_c   1.000
_cell.angle_alpha   90.00
_cell.angle_beta   90.00
_cell.angle_gamma   90.00
#
_symmetry.space_group_name_H-M   'P 1'
#
loop_
_entity.id
_entity.type
_entity.pdbx_description
1 polymer ?
#
loop_
_entity_poly.entity_id
_entity_poly.type
_entity_poly.pdbx_seq_one_letter_code
_entity_poly.pdbx_strand_id
1 'polypeptide(L)'
;MAPSSKGYSCKCPTGILLQKDQKTCSKGMNNFLIVAQRTDVRKVSLDVPYTADVVLRINNINNIIALDVDTQGEKIYWSDTGREKIQRSNLDGSRVENVITKGLGSVDFLAVDSTGRKLYWTDDQRKCIEVSELDGTSRKVLVWSNLDSPRAIALHYEPG
;
A
#
# COMPACT_ATOMS: atom_id res chain seq x y z
N MET A 1 31.75 -11.78 -20.30
CA MET A 1 31.79 -13.16 -19.79
C MET A 1 31.04 -14.03 -20.80
N ALA A 2 31.73 -14.97 -21.46
CA ALA A 2 31.11 -15.90 -22.39
C ALA A 2 30.15 -16.86 -21.65
N PRO A 3 29.04 -17.32 -22.26
CA PRO A 3 28.17 -18.32 -21.64
C PRO A 3 28.95 -19.63 -21.50
N SER A 4 28.92 -20.23 -20.31
CA SER A 4 29.52 -21.54 -20.07
C SER A 4 28.89 -22.60 -21.00
N SER A 5 29.73 -23.33 -21.71
CA SER A 5 29.34 -24.33 -22.69
C SER A 5 28.62 -25.52 -22.03
N LYS A 6 27.33 -25.70 -22.36
CA LYS A 6 26.40 -26.79 -21.97
C LYS A 6 26.02 -26.84 -20.48
N GLY A 7 25.13 -25.94 -20.07
CA GLY A 7 24.42 -26.02 -18.78
C GLY A 7 23.18 -25.14 -18.76
N TYR A 8 22.30 -25.37 -17.80
CA TYR A 8 21.16 -24.50 -17.49
C TYR A 8 21.42 -23.79 -16.15
N SER A 9 20.83 -22.60 -15.97
CA SER A 9 20.86 -21.86 -14.72
C SER A 9 19.47 -21.37 -14.36
N CYS A 10 19.08 -21.46 -13.09
CA CYS A 10 17.83 -20.92 -12.60
C CYS A 10 17.96 -19.43 -12.28
N LYS A 11 16.90 -18.67 -12.53
CA LYS A 11 16.75 -17.27 -12.10
C LYS A 11 15.33 -17.03 -11.61
N CYS A 12 15.18 -16.13 -10.67
CA CYS A 12 13.89 -15.73 -10.11
C CYS A 12 13.39 -14.44 -10.77
N PRO A 13 12.07 -14.16 -10.67
CA PRO A 13 11.52 -12.88 -11.08
C PRO A 13 12.23 -11.70 -10.37
N THR A 14 12.16 -10.52 -10.99
CA THR A 14 12.82 -9.31 -10.50
C THR A 14 12.55 -9.05 -9.02
N GLY A 15 13.61 -8.87 -8.24
CA GLY A 15 13.55 -8.58 -6.81
C GLY A 15 13.26 -9.78 -5.90
N ILE A 16 13.06 -10.99 -6.44
CA ILE A 16 12.87 -12.22 -5.67
C ILE A 16 14.21 -12.98 -5.58
N LEU A 17 14.54 -13.47 -4.39
CA LEU A 17 15.77 -14.24 -4.15
C LEU A 17 15.69 -15.68 -4.67
N LEU A 18 16.79 -16.15 -5.27
CA LEU A 18 17.05 -17.56 -5.51
C LEU A 18 17.60 -18.17 -4.22
N GLN A 19 17.00 -19.28 -3.78
CA GLN A 19 17.39 -19.97 -2.55
C GLN A 19 18.76 -20.65 -2.70
N LYS A 20 19.30 -21.12 -1.56
CA LYS A 20 20.63 -21.75 -1.48
C LYS A 20 20.79 -22.98 -2.37
N ASP A 21 19.70 -23.65 -2.71
CA ASP A 21 19.68 -24.82 -3.60
C ASP A 21 19.94 -24.46 -5.08
N GLN A 22 20.04 -23.16 -5.40
CA GLN A 22 20.24 -22.63 -6.75
C GLN A 22 19.13 -23.02 -7.75
N LYS A 23 17.95 -23.40 -7.26
CA LYS A 23 16.84 -23.91 -8.07
C LYS A 23 15.49 -23.33 -7.69
N THR A 24 15.27 -23.07 -6.41
CA THR A 24 13.97 -22.64 -5.88
C THR A 24 13.98 -21.15 -5.59
N CYS A 25 12.91 -20.44 -5.96
CA CYS A 25 12.74 -19.03 -5.60
C CYS A 25 12.05 -18.87 -4.25
N SER A 26 12.31 -17.77 -3.56
CA SER A 26 11.43 -17.33 -2.47
C SER A 26 10.01 -17.09 -3.02
N LYS A 27 8.98 -17.26 -2.17
CA LYS A 27 7.58 -17.08 -2.58
C LYS A 27 7.27 -15.65 -3.07
N GLY A 28 8.06 -14.68 -2.63
CA GLY A 28 7.99 -13.28 -3.01
C GLY A 28 9.18 -12.50 -2.46
N MET A 29 9.06 -11.18 -2.47
CA MET A 29 9.94 -10.28 -1.70
C MET A 29 9.52 -10.34 -0.23
N ASN A 30 10.46 -10.63 0.68
CA ASN A 30 10.27 -10.62 2.12
C ASN A 30 10.38 -9.20 2.68
N ASN A 31 11.35 -8.41 2.22
CA ASN A 31 11.54 -7.02 2.60
C ASN A 31 11.38 -6.14 1.37
N PHE A 32 10.48 -5.17 1.44
CA PHE A 32 10.20 -4.28 0.33
C PHE A 32 9.59 -2.97 0.81
N LEU A 33 9.74 -1.95 -0.03
CA LEU A 33 8.98 -0.70 0.09
C LEU A 33 7.80 -0.76 -0.87
N ILE A 34 6.65 -0.23 -0.44
CA ILE A 34 5.56 0.13 -1.36
C ILE A 34 5.61 1.64 -1.53
N VAL A 35 5.58 2.09 -2.78
CA VAL A 35 5.71 3.51 -3.13
C VAL A 35 4.55 3.89 -4.02
N ALA A 36 3.83 4.93 -3.64
CA ALA A 36 2.82 5.55 -4.49
C ALA A 36 3.46 6.62 -5.37
N GLN A 37 3.18 6.55 -6.67
CA GLN A 37 3.29 7.69 -7.58
C GLN A 37 1.88 8.16 -7.95
N ARG A 38 1.79 9.29 -8.66
CA ARG A 38 0.50 9.89 -9.02
C ARG A 38 -0.46 8.91 -9.69
N THR A 39 0.06 8.06 -10.59
CA THR A 39 -0.73 7.17 -11.43
C THR A 39 -0.36 5.69 -11.33
N ASP A 40 0.58 5.33 -10.45
CA ASP A 40 0.98 3.94 -10.23
C ASP A 40 1.42 3.67 -8.79
N VAL A 41 1.46 2.39 -8.42
CA VAL A 41 2.03 1.92 -7.15
C VAL A 41 3.15 0.95 -7.49
N ARG A 42 4.28 1.06 -6.78
CA ARG A 42 5.48 0.24 -7.02
C ARG A 42 5.87 -0.51 -5.77
N LYS A 43 6.43 -1.69 -5.99
CA LYS A 43 7.10 -2.49 -4.97
C LYS A 43 8.60 -2.50 -5.26
N VAL A 44 9.40 -2.04 -4.29
CA VAL A 44 10.87 -1.99 -4.41
C VAL A 44 11.46 -3.02 -3.47
N SER A 45 12.13 -4.04 -4.02
CA SER A 45 12.74 -5.09 -3.20
C SER A 45 13.94 -4.56 -2.41
N LEU A 46 14.05 -4.99 -1.16
CA LEU A 46 15.21 -4.78 -0.28
C LEU A 46 15.99 -6.08 -0.04
N ASP A 47 15.53 -7.20 -0.60
CA ASP A 47 16.16 -8.51 -0.41
C ASP A 47 17.36 -8.73 -1.33
N VAL A 48 17.41 -8.02 -2.46
CA VAL A 48 18.42 -8.18 -3.50
C VAL A 48 19.43 -7.02 -3.47
N PRO A 49 20.70 -7.25 -3.88
CA PRO A 49 21.74 -6.22 -3.82
C PRO A 49 21.65 -5.17 -4.94
N TYR A 50 20.62 -5.22 -5.77
CA TYR A 50 20.38 -4.30 -6.88
C TYR A 50 18.99 -3.67 -6.73
N THR A 51 18.80 -2.48 -7.29
CA THR A 51 17.47 -1.83 -7.27
C THR A 51 16.50 -2.60 -8.15
N ALA A 52 15.43 -3.10 -7.56
CA ALA A 52 14.39 -3.86 -8.22
C ALA A 52 13.02 -3.21 -7.94
N ASP A 53 12.64 -2.24 -8.76
CA ASP A 53 11.31 -1.63 -8.72
C ASP A 53 10.35 -2.33 -9.68
N VAL A 54 9.20 -2.75 -9.16
CA VAL A 54 8.17 -3.46 -9.93
C VAL A 54 6.87 -2.69 -9.80
N VAL A 55 6.30 -2.27 -10.92
CA VAL A 55 4.98 -1.62 -10.97
C VAL A 55 3.88 -2.66 -10.70
N LEU A 56 3.03 -2.38 -9.71
CA LEU A 56 1.84 -3.17 -9.43
C LEU A 56 0.75 -2.86 -10.45
N ARG A 57 0.15 -3.89 -11.03
CA ARG A 57 -0.89 -3.73 -12.06
C ARG A 57 -2.25 -3.44 -11.43
N ILE A 58 -2.41 -2.22 -10.92
CA ILE A 58 -3.67 -1.70 -10.40
C ILE A 58 -4.33 -0.86 -11.51
N ASN A 59 -5.49 -1.31 -11.98
CA ASN A 59 -6.23 -0.57 -13.00
C ASN A 59 -6.99 0.60 -12.38
N ASN A 60 -7.26 1.63 -13.19
CA ASN A 60 -8.14 2.75 -12.86
C ASN A 60 -7.65 3.66 -11.72
N ILE A 61 -6.33 3.83 -11.56
CA ILE A 61 -5.75 4.89 -10.72
C ILE A 61 -5.82 6.22 -11.48
N ASN A 62 -6.22 7.32 -10.82
CA ASN A 62 -6.18 8.66 -11.38
C ASN A 62 -5.18 9.59 -10.67
N ASN A 63 -5.26 9.72 -9.34
CA ASN A 63 -4.41 10.62 -8.58
C ASN A 63 -4.19 10.12 -7.15
N ILE A 64 -3.22 9.22 -6.95
CA ILE A 64 -2.88 8.74 -5.61
C ILE A 64 -2.17 9.82 -4.83
N ILE A 65 -2.62 10.05 -3.60
CA ILE A 65 -1.99 10.98 -2.66
C ILE A 65 -1.38 10.24 -1.47
N ALA A 66 -2.14 9.34 -0.85
CA ALA A 66 -1.72 8.60 0.33
C ALA A 66 -1.79 7.09 0.11
N LEU A 67 -0.97 6.37 0.87
CA LEU A 67 -0.78 4.93 0.81
C LEU A 67 -0.42 4.42 2.20
N ASP A 68 -0.97 3.28 2.61
CA ASP A 68 -0.50 2.51 3.76
C ASP A 68 -0.84 1.02 3.59
N VAL A 69 -0.25 0.16 4.42
CA VAL A 69 -0.31 -1.30 4.25
C VAL A 69 -0.89 -1.98 5.49
N ASP A 70 -1.90 -2.82 5.26
CA ASP A 70 -2.33 -3.81 6.24
C ASP A 70 -1.41 -5.02 6.18
N THR A 71 -0.49 -5.12 7.14
CA THR A 71 0.50 -6.21 7.20
C THR A 71 -0.10 -7.56 7.62
N GLN A 72 -1.18 -7.57 8.41
CA GLN A 72 -1.85 -8.81 8.82
C GLN A 72 -2.78 -9.35 7.72
N GLY A 73 -3.51 -8.46 7.04
CA GLY A 73 -4.44 -8.83 5.97
C GLY A 73 -3.82 -8.85 4.57
N GLU A 74 -2.54 -8.50 4.44
CA GLU A 74 -1.78 -8.41 3.19
C GLU A 74 -2.49 -7.56 2.12
N LYS A 75 -2.89 -6.34 2.51
CA LYS A 75 -3.58 -5.39 1.62
C LYS A 75 -2.93 -4.01 1.60
N ILE A 76 -2.98 -3.39 0.43
CA ILE A 76 -2.55 -2.00 0.22
C ILE A 76 -3.80 -1.12 0.23
N TYR A 77 -3.79 -0.03 0.99
CA TYR A 77 -4.82 0.99 1.01
C TYR A 77 -4.27 2.27 0.40
N TRP A 78 -5.06 2.95 -0.42
CA TRP A 78 -4.67 4.24 -0.99
C TRP A 78 -5.86 5.20 -1.11
N SER A 79 -5.57 6.49 -1.02
CA SER A 79 -6.51 7.54 -1.42
C SER A 79 -6.28 7.91 -2.88
N ASP A 80 -7.36 7.99 -3.65
CA ASP A 80 -7.37 8.53 -5.01
C ASP A 80 -8.28 9.76 -5.05
N THR A 81 -7.67 10.94 -4.97
CA THR A 81 -8.41 12.21 -4.93
C THR A 81 -9.01 12.58 -6.28
N GLY A 82 -8.48 12.04 -7.37
CA GLY A 82 -9.05 12.23 -8.71
C GLY A 82 -10.34 11.44 -8.92
N ARG A 83 -10.61 10.45 -8.06
CA ARG A 83 -11.83 9.63 -8.08
C ARG A 83 -12.69 9.82 -6.83
N GLU A 84 -12.21 10.60 -5.86
CA GLU A 84 -12.82 10.79 -4.53
C GLU A 84 -13.09 9.46 -3.82
N LYS A 85 -12.09 8.57 -3.79
CA LYS A 85 -12.20 7.24 -3.17
C LYS A 85 -11.03 6.91 -2.27
N ILE A 86 -11.31 6.10 -1.25
CA ILE A 86 -10.30 5.26 -0.62
C ILE A 86 -10.54 3.84 -1.12
N GLN A 87 -9.50 3.21 -1.63
CA GLN A 87 -9.55 1.88 -2.24
C GLN A 87 -8.48 0.99 -1.63
N ARG A 88 -8.65 -0.33 -1.82
CA ARG A 88 -7.65 -1.31 -1.41
C ARG A 88 -7.44 -2.40 -2.45
N SER A 89 -6.34 -3.11 -2.36
CA SER A 89 -6.00 -4.27 -3.18
C SER A 89 -5.12 -5.24 -2.39
N ASN A 90 -4.91 -6.43 -2.92
CA ASN A 90 -3.87 -7.32 -2.42
C ASN A 90 -2.46 -6.73 -2.67
N LEU A 91 -1.44 -7.24 -1.98
CA LEU A 91 -0.04 -6.77 -2.16
C LEU A 91 0.52 -6.91 -3.59
N ASP A 92 -0.10 -7.74 -4.44
CA ASP A 92 0.25 -7.89 -5.85
C ASP A 92 -0.52 -6.94 -6.79
N GLY A 93 -1.39 -6.08 -6.22
CA GLY A 93 -2.26 -5.15 -6.95
C GLY A 93 -3.57 -5.77 -7.44
N SER A 94 -3.81 -7.06 -7.23
CA SER A 94 -5.05 -7.73 -7.61
C SER A 94 -6.21 -7.42 -6.65
N ARG A 95 -7.44 -7.74 -7.07
CA ARG A 95 -8.66 -7.59 -6.25
C ARG A 95 -8.85 -6.18 -5.70
N VAL A 96 -8.89 -5.20 -6.61
CA VAL A 96 -9.18 -3.81 -6.26
C VAL A 96 -10.62 -3.70 -5.75
N GLU A 97 -10.79 -3.15 -4.56
CA GLU A 97 -12.06 -2.95 -3.87
C GLU A 97 -12.20 -1.48 -3.47
N ASN A 98 -13.42 -0.96 -3.50
CA ASN A 98 -13.70 0.37 -2.95
C ASN A 98 -13.99 0.23 -1.45
N VAL A 99 -13.32 1.04 -0.63
CA VAL A 99 -13.53 1.09 0.83
C VAL A 99 -14.49 2.23 1.15
N ILE A 100 -14.15 3.46 0.75
CA ILE A 100 -15.00 4.64 0.90
C ILE A 100 -15.25 5.23 -0.50
N THR A 101 -16.52 5.52 -0.81
CA THR A 101 -16.95 5.99 -2.15
C THR A 101 -17.74 7.28 -2.14
N LYS A 102 -18.04 7.84 -0.97
CA LYS A 102 -18.89 9.03 -0.82
C LYS A 102 -18.41 9.88 0.34
N GLY A 103 -18.67 11.18 0.26
CA GLY A 103 -18.33 12.12 1.32
C GLY A 103 -16.84 12.14 1.62
N LEU A 104 -16.01 12.08 0.58
CA LEU A 104 -14.59 12.41 0.66
C LEU A 104 -14.40 13.74 -0.06
N GLY A 105 -13.51 14.58 0.45
CA GLY A 105 -13.05 15.79 -0.21
C GLY A 105 -11.63 15.59 -0.71
N SER A 106 -10.64 15.97 0.09
CA SER A 106 -9.22 15.74 -0.21
C SER A 106 -8.57 14.89 0.88
N VAL A 107 -8.42 13.59 0.62
CA VAL A 107 -7.77 12.67 1.54
C VAL A 107 -6.25 12.73 1.37
N ASP A 108 -5.62 13.56 2.18
CA ASP A 108 -4.19 13.88 2.11
C ASP A 108 -3.29 12.81 2.76
N PHE A 109 -3.81 12.08 3.75
CA PHE A 109 -3.10 10.96 4.38
C PHE A 109 -4.08 9.91 4.91
N LEU A 110 -3.62 8.67 5.02
CA LEU A 110 -4.34 7.57 5.66
C LEU A 110 -3.37 6.72 6.49
N ALA A 111 -3.86 6.12 7.55
CA ALA A 111 -3.11 5.19 8.39
C ALA A 111 -3.96 3.94 8.66
N VAL A 112 -3.33 2.77 8.50
CA VAL A 112 -3.95 1.47 8.67
C VAL A 112 -3.56 0.90 10.03
N ASP A 113 -4.56 0.59 10.84
CA ASP A 113 -4.42 -0.23 12.03
C ASP A 113 -4.62 -1.70 11.70
N SER A 114 -3.50 -2.39 11.45
CA SER A 114 -3.49 -3.83 11.20
C SER A 114 -3.96 -4.66 12.39
N THR A 115 -3.83 -4.17 13.62
CA THR A 115 -4.15 -4.93 14.84
C THR A 115 -5.59 -4.69 15.28
N GLY A 116 -5.99 -3.43 15.47
CA GLY A 116 -7.36 -3.02 15.81
C GLY A 116 -8.34 -3.06 14.64
N ARG A 117 -7.84 -3.35 13.42
CA ARG A 117 -8.60 -3.50 12.18
C ARG A 117 -9.38 -2.23 11.82
N LYS A 118 -8.71 -1.08 11.92
CA LYS A 118 -9.28 0.23 11.62
C LYS A 118 -8.50 0.95 10.52
N LEU A 119 -9.20 1.80 9.79
CA LEU A 119 -8.63 2.71 8.81
C LEU A 119 -8.89 4.13 9.28
N TYR A 120 -7.84 4.93 9.42
CA TYR A 120 -7.91 6.34 9.77
C TYR A 120 -7.49 7.18 8.58
N TRP A 121 -8.11 8.34 8.38
CA TRP A 121 -7.67 9.27 7.35
C TRP A 121 -7.95 10.72 7.74
N THR A 122 -7.17 11.61 7.15
CA THR A 122 -7.34 13.06 7.24
C THR A 122 -7.97 13.55 5.95
N ASP A 123 -8.98 14.40 6.07
CA ASP A 123 -9.59 15.08 4.93
C ASP A 123 -9.41 16.59 5.06
N ASP A 124 -8.55 17.17 4.22
CA ASP A 124 -8.23 18.60 4.29
C ASP A 124 -9.42 19.45 3.85
N GLN A 125 -10.18 19.04 2.85
CA GLN A 125 -11.32 19.83 2.38
C GLN A 125 -12.48 19.80 3.37
N ARG A 126 -12.72 18.66 4.03
CA ARG A 126 -13.75 18.51 5.06
C ARG A 126 -13.28 18.90 6.46
N LYS A 127 -11.99 19.21 6.64
CA LYS A 127 -11.38 19.63 7.91
C LYS A 127 -11.66 18.63 9.03
N CYS A 128 -11.48 17.34 8.75
CA CYS A 128 -11.79 16.29 9.71
C CYS A 128 -10.79 15.14 9.68
N ILE A 129 -10.72 14.43 10.80
CA ILE A 129 -10.10 13.11 10.93
C ILE A 129 -11.22 12.11 11.14
N GLU A 130 -11.24 11.06 10.31
CA GLU A 130 -12.28 10.04 10.34
C GLU A 130 -11.67 8.65 10.51
N VAL A 131 -12.52 7.71 10.92
CA VAL A 131 -12.17 6.30 11.08
C VAL A 131 -13.27 5.41 10.51
N SER A 132 -12.91 4.23 10.04
CA SER A 132 -13.83 3.13 9.71
C SER A 132 -13.21 1.79 10.07
N GLU A 133 -14.01 0.71 9.98
CA GLU A 133 -13.44 -0.62 9.78
C GLU A 133 -12.64 -0.67 8.46
N LEU A 134 -11.76 -1.65 8.32
CA LEU A 134 -10.94 -1.83 7.11
C LEU A 134 -11.74 -2.09 5.82
N ASP A 135 -13.01 -2.49 5.92
CA ASP A 135 -13.92 -2.65 4.79
C ASP A 135 -14.76 -1.39 4.51
N GLY A 136 -14.57 -0.31 5.28
CA GLY A 136 -15.28 0.96 5.16
C GLY A 136 -16.56 1.06 5.97
N THR A 137 -16.97 -0.02 6.66
CA THR A 137 -18.14 0.00 7.54
C THR A 137 -17.87 0.75 8.85
N SER A 138 -18.92 1.04 9.62
CA SER A 138 -18.84 1.74 10.91
C SER A 138 -18.06 3.05 10.87
N ARG A 139 -18.16 3.78 9.75
CA ARG A 139 -17.51 5.07 9.56
C ARG A 139 -17.95 6.10 10.61
N LYS A 140 -16.99 6.79 11.21
CA LYS A 140 -17.20 7.81 12.23
C LYS A 140 -16.21 8.97 12.07
N VAL A 141 -16.70 10.20 12.29
CA VAL A 141 -15.86 11.38 12.42
C VAL A 141 -15.29 11.42 13.84
N LEU A 142 -13.96 11.46 13.97
CA LEU A 142 -13.28 11.51 15.26
C LEU A 142 -12.99 12.95 15.70
N VAL A 143 -12.48 13.76 14.79
CA VAL A 143 -12.12 15.16 15.04
C VAL A 143 -12.64 16.00 13.88
N TRP A 144 -13.33 17.10 14.17
CA TRP A 144 -13.94 17.97 13.16
C TRP A 144 -13.92 19.45 13.55
N SER A 145 -13.44 19.78 14.73
CA SER A 145 -13.36 21.14 15.24
C SER A 145 -11.89 21.53 15.47
N ASN A 146 -11.59 22.81 15.31
CA ASN A 146 -10.24 23.38 15.46
C ASN A 146 -9.17 22.72 14.57
N LEU A 147 -9.57 22.25 13.38
CA LEU A 147 -8.66 21.74 12.36
C LEU A 147 -8.60 22.75 11.20
N ASP A 148 -7.40 23.24 10.90
CA ASP A 148 -7.18 24.16 9.76
C ASP A 148 -6.74 23.39 8.52
N SER A 149 -5.68 22.58 8.60
CA SER A 149 -5.27 21.71 7.49
C SER A 149 -4.68 20.39 8.02
N PRO A 150 -5.52 19.40 8.35
CA PRO A 150 -5.04 18.10 8.78
C PRO A 150 -4.33 17.40 7.61
N ARG A 151 -3.06 17.04 7.81
CA ARG A 151 -2.20 16.39 6.81
C ARG A 151 -1.80 14.99 7.26
N ALA A 152 -0.53 14.74 7.55
CA ALA A 152 -0.07 13.41 7.91
C ALA A 152 -0.65 12.95 9.26
N ILE A 153 -1.01 11.68 9.33
CA ILE A 153 -1.38 10.97 10.56
C ILE A 153 -0.56 9.69 10.65
N ALA A 154 -0.06 9.37 11.85
CA ALA A 154 0.59 8.09 12.12
C ALA A 154 -0.02 7.50 13.39
N LEU A 155 -0.02 6.18 13.48
CA LEU A 155 -0.54 5.45 14.63
C LEU A 155 0.63 4.91 15.46
N HIS A 156 0.51 5.04 16.77
CA HIS A 156 1.43 4.44 17.71
C HIS A 156 0.66 3.48 18.61
N TYR A 157 1.17 2.25 18.71
CA TYR A 157 0.63 1.24 19.63
C TYR A 157 1.57 1.13 20.81
N GLU A 158 1.04 1.19 22.02
CA GLU A 158 1.78 0.71 23.17
C GLU A 158 1.81 -0.82 23.11
N PRO A 159 2.98 -1.47 23.12
CA PRO A 159 3.04 -2.89 23.39
C PRO A 159 2.54 -3.10 24.83
N GLY A 160 1.41 -3.77 24.96
CA GLY A 160 0.86 -4.17 26.26
C GLY A 160 1.74 -5.18 27.00
#